data_AF-A0A0B1TFB9-F1
#
_entry.id   AF-A0A0B1TFB9-F1
#
_cell.length_a   1.000
_cell.length_b   1.000
_cell.length_c   1.000
_cell.angle_alpha   90.00
_cell.angle_beta   90.00
_cell.angle_gamma   90.00
#
_symmetry.space_group_name_H-M   'P 1'
#
loop_
_entity.id
_entity.type
_entity.pdbx_description
1 polymer ?
#
loop_
_entity_poly.entity_id
_entity_poly.type
_entity_poly.pdbx_seq_one_letter_code
_entity_poly.pdbx_strand_id
1 'polypeptide(L)'
;MALEQKYTKEPIGVRSAWVRHYYEKQSQQRVELLQAMGNAKDFRTLYNVIVPEVQCPNLVRVGTVLDGGKYVCNPLSLPEGMCRIYSLGLSHQITFDQEIYDITGKRCRIHGYDVHPPSLAVKKAYESMNGTLETKFISRSKGNRILGCFMLDYALFSYEINPAAIRGCEYCFIHVDCMQRYGAVELKRYLNLIDL
;
A
#
# COMPACT_ATOMS: atom_id res chain seq x y z
N MET A 1 -6.16 -41.19 23.40
CA MET A 1 -6.45 -41.19 21.95
C MET A 1 -7.58 -40.22 21.68
N ALA A 2 -7.44 -39.46 20.58
CA ALA A 2 -8.45 -38.66 19.88
C ALA A 2 -8.97 -37.36 20.54
N LEU A 3 -8.16 -36.29 20.43
CA LEU A 3 -8.66 -34.93 20.20
C LEU A 3 -7.81 -34.24 19.12
N GLU A 4 -7.68 -34.87 17.96
CA GLU A 4 -7.36 -34.13 16.73
C GLU A 4 -8.68 -33.63 16.15
N GLN A 5 -9.13 -32.46 16.62
CA GLN A 5 -10.13 -31.70 15.88
C GLN A 5 -9.52 -31.31 14.53
N LYS A 6 -10.06 -31.94 13.49
CA LYS A 6 -9.87 -31.61 12.08
C LYS A 6 -10.01 -30.10 11.85
N TYR A 7 -8.88 -29.39 11.86
CA TYR A 7 -8.73 -28.21 11.02
C TYR A 7 -8.54 -28.71 9.59
N THR A 8 -9.63 -29.07 8.92
CA THR A 8 -9.63 -29.10 7.46
C THR A 8 -9.37 -27.67 7.02
N LYS A 9 -8.12 -27.35 6.67
CA LYS A 9 -7.76 -26.09 6.03
C LYS A 9 -8.59 -26.00 4.76
N GLU A 10 -9.64 -25.19 4.79
CA GLU A 10 -10.34 -24.84 3.56
C GLU A 10 -9.31 -24.33 2.55
N PRO A 11 -9.39 -24.73 1.28
CA PRO A 11 -8.51 -24.19 0.25
C PRO A 11 -8.58 -22.66 0.29
N ILE A 12 -7.44 -21.97 0.15
CA ILE A 12 -7.37 -20.49 0.13
C ILE A 12 -8.40 -19.88 -0.84
N GLY A 13 -8.67 -20.57 -1.95
CA GLY A 13 -9.71 -20.21 -2.92
C GLY A 13 -11.14 -20.21 -2.37
N VAL A 14 -11.51 -21.16 -1.52
CA VAL A 14 -12.86 -21.26 -0.92
C VAL A 14 -13.07 -20.16 0.12
N ARG A 15 -12.08 -19.92 0.99
CA ARG A 15 -12.13 -18.80 1.95
C ARG A 15 -12.20 -17.45 1.24
N SER A 16 -11.56 -17.29 0.09
CA SER A 16 -11.62 -16.04 -0.68
C SER A 16 -13.01 -15.77 -1.29
N ALA A 17 -13.80 -16.80 -1.60
CA ALA A 17 -15.08 -16.63 -2.28
C ALA A 17 -16.16 -15.97 -1.40
N TRP A 18 -16.31 -16.42 -0.15
CA TRP A 18 -17.29 -15.81 0.75
C TRP A 18 -16.88 -14.39 1.16
N VAL A 19 -15.58 -14.14 1.36
CA VAL A 19 -15.06 -12.80 1.68
C VAL A 19 -15.33 -11.84 0.52
N ARG A 20 -15.03 -12.25 -0.71
CA ARG A 20 -15.38 -11.48 -1.92
C ARG A 20 -16.86 -11.15 -1.97
N HIS A 21 -17.73 -12.15 -1.77
CA HIS A 21 -19.18 -11.94 -1.76
C HIS A 21 -19.64 -10.96 -0.67
N TYR A 22 -19.04 -11.02 0.51
CA TYR A 22 -19.32 -10.09 1.59
C TYR A 22 -18.90 -8.65 1.24
N TYR A 23 -17.71 -8.48 0.66
CA TYR A 23 -17.22 -7.17 0.23
C TYR A 23 -18.05 -6.59 -0.93
N GLU A 24 -18.48 -7.44 -1.87
CA GLU A 24 -19.39 -7.05 -2.96
C GLU A 24 -20.70 -6.49 -2.42
N LYS A 25 -21.31 -7.14 -1.42
CA LYS A 25 -22.56 -6.65 -0.81
C LYS A 25 -22.42 -5.27 -0.17
N GLN A 26 -21.24 -4.94 0.36
CA GLN A 26 -20.98 -3.68 1.05
C GLN A 26 -20.49 -2.57 0.13
N SER A 27 -20.05 -2.88 -1.09
CA SER A 27 -19.35 -1.91 -1.94
C SER A 27 -20.19 -0.70 -2.27
N GLN A 28 -21.47 -0.92 -2.64
CA GLN A 28 -22.37 0.17 -3.01
C GLN A 28 -22.60 1.15 -1.85
N GLN A 29 -22.86 0.63 -0.65
CA GLN A 29 -23.02 1.46 0.54
C GLN A 29 -21.73 2.23 0.90
N ARG A 30 -20.55 1.63 0.71
CA ARG A 30 -19.27 2.32 0.92
C ARG A 30 -19.08 3.46 -0.06
N VAL A 31 -19.41 3.26 -1.33
CA VAL A 31 -19.35 4.29 -2.38
C VAL A 31 -20.27 5.46 -2.02
N GLU A 32 -21.53 5.18 -1.65
CA GLU A 32 -22.50 6.21 -1.26
C GLU A 32 -22.02 7.04 -0.06
N LEU A 33 -21.49 6.38 0.98
CA LEU A 33 -20.94 7.05 2.15
C LEU A 33 -19.73 7.93 1.79
N LEU A 34 -18.80 7.43 0.97
CA LEU A 34 -17.61 8.19 0.57
C LEU A 34 -17.98 9.38 -0.34
N GLN A 35 -18.94 9.22 -1.25
CA GLN A 35 -19.46 10.31 -2.07
C GLN A 35 -20.19 11.36 -1.23
N ALA A 36 -21.02 10.93 -0.27
CA ALA A 36 -21.71 11.83 0.64
C ALA A 36 -20.75 12.63 1.55
N MET A 37 -19.60 12.04 1.90
CA MET A 37 -18.54 12.74 2.62
C MET A 37 -17.88 13.84 1.77
N GLY A 38 -17.70 13.62 0.46
CA GLY A 38 -17.05 14.57 -0.44
C GLY A 38 -15.71 15.07 0.10
N ASN A 39 -15.54 16.39 0.21
CA ASN A 39 -14.34 17.03 0.75
C ASN A 39 -14.38 17.29 2.27
N ALA A 40 -15.34 16.71 3.00
CA ALA A 40 -15.43 16.89 4.45
C ALA A 40 -14.20 16.32 5.17
N LYS A 41 -13.72 17.02 6.19
CA LYS A 41 -12.57 16.60 7.02
C LYS A 41 -12.97 15.58 8.11
N ASP A 42 -13.89 14.67 7.78
CA ASP A 42 -14.33 13.61 8.69
C ASP A 42 -13.47 12.34 8.51
N PHE A 43 -12.23 12.43 9.00
CA PHE A 43 -11.27 11.33 8.92
C PHE A 43 -11.73 10.07 9.68
N ARG A 44 -12.52 10.24 10.75
CA ARG A 44 -13.03 9.11 11.53
C ARG A 44 -14.01 8.30 10.71
N THR A 45 -14.94 8.94 10.00
CA THR A 45 -15.85 8.23 9.10
C THR A 45 -15.08 7.63 7.93
N LEU A 46 -14.12 8.37 7.35
CA LEU A 46 -13.30 7.89 6.23
C LEU A 46 -12.63 6.56 6.57
N TYR A 47 -11.97 6.48 7.73
CA TYR A 47 -11.21 5.30 8.14
C TYR A 47 -12.08 4.11 8.56
N ASN A 48 -13.36 4.32 8.85
CA ASN A 48 -14.33 3.24 9.10
C ASN A 48 -14.98 2.73 7.79
N VAL A 49 -15.09 3.59 6.78
CA VAL A 49 -15.72 3.25 5.49
C VAL A 49 -14.71 2.69 4.50
N ILE A 50 -13.46 3.15 4.53
CA ILE A 50 -12.41 2.60 3.66
C ILE A 50 -11.94 1.24 4.19
N VAL A 51 -11.88 0.25 3.31
CA VAL A 51 -11.34 -1.09 3.55
C VAL A 51 -10.51 -1.55 2.35
N PRO A 52 -9.56 -2.50 2.54
CA PRO A 52 -8.80 -3.08 1.45
C PRO A 52 -9.69 -3.66 0.33
N GLU A 53 -9.36 -3.33 -0.91
CA GLU A 53 -9.97 -3.88 -2.13
C GLU A 53 -9.32 -5.21 -2.53
N VAL A 54 -8.16 -5.52 -1.95
CA VAL A 54 -7.36 -6.71 -2.22
C VAL A 54 -6.96 -7.37 -0.91
N GLN A 55 -7.05 -8.69 -0.88
CA GLN A 55 -6.47 -9.51 0.17
C GLN A 55 -5.05 -9.92 -0.23
N CYS A 56 -4.06 -9.41 0.50
CA CYS A 56 -2.68 -9.88 0.39
C CYS A 56 -2.44 -11.07 1.34
N PRO A 57 -2.00 -12.25 0.86
CA PRO A 57 -1.74 -13.39 1.74
C PRO A 57 -0.46 -13.22 2.58
N ASN A 58 0.52 -12.47 2.07
CA ASN A 58 1.83 -12.27 2.68
C ASN A 58 2.08 -10.78 2.94
N LEU A 59 1.33 -10.21 3.88
CA LEU A 59 1.47 -8.81 4.26
C LEU A 59 2.66 -8.66 5.23
N VAL A 60 3.68 -7.89 4.84
CA VAL A 60 4.91 -7.73 5.61
C VAL A 60 5.09 -6.26 5.97
N ARG A 61 5.31 -5.98 7.25
CA ARG A 61 5.78 -4.68 7.72
C ARG A 61 7.27 -4.58 7.42
N VAL A 62 7.68 -3.57 6.66
CA VAL A 62 9.08 -3.32 6.28
C VAL A 62 9.48 -1.93 6.80
N GLY A 63 10.62 -1.84 7.46
CA GLY A 63 11.06 -0.67 8.21
C GLY A 63 10.66 -0.75 9.68
N THR A 64 10.78 0.39 10.37
CA THR A 64 10.45 0.51 11.79
C THR A 64 8.98 0.20 12.10
N VAL A 65 8.73 -0.28 13.32
CA VAL A 65 7.37 -0.40 13.88
C VAL A 65 6.86 1.01 14.22
N LEU A 66 5.56 1.27 13.99
CA LEU A 66 4.88 2.58 14.13
C LEU A 66 5.12 3.57 12.98
N ASP A 67 6.00 4.56 13.13
CA ASP A 67 6.26 5.54 12.07
C ASP A 67 7.45 5.11 11.20
N GLY A 68 7.49 5.59 9.96
CA GLY A 68 8.56 5.32 9.00
C GLY A 68 8.42 3.99 8.24
N GLY A 69 8.05 2.89 8.91
CA GLY A 69 7.81 1.61 8.24
C GLY A 69 6.53 1.60 7.39
N LYS A 70 6.44 0.64 6.46
CA LYS A 70 5.32 0.50 5.51
C LYS A 70 4.91 -0.96 5.36
N TYR A 71 3.65 -1.20 5.05
CA TYR A 71 3.19 -2.53 4.66
C TYR A 71 3.47 -2.79 3.19
N VAL A 72 4.09 -3.93 2.89
CA VAL A 72 4.38 -4.41 1.54
C VAL A 72 3.73 -5.77 1.34
N CYS A 73 3.04 -5.92 0.22
CA CYS A 73 2.49 -7.21 -0.17
C CYS A 73 3.59 -8.06 -0.81
N ASN A 74 3.97 -9.15 -0.15
CA ASN A 74 4.88 -10.18 -0.63
C ASN A 74 6.20 -9.63 -1.22
N PRO A 75 7.04 -8.95 -0.41
CA PRO A 75 8.27 -8.30 -0.89
C PRO A 75 9.27 -9.27 -1.54
N LEU A 76 9.26 -10.54 -1.15
CA LEU A 76 10.14 -11.56 -1.73
C LEU A 76 9.73 -11.96 -3.16
N SER A 77 8.52 -11.62 -3.59
CA SER A 77 8.02 -11.91 -4.95
C SER A 77 8.31 -10.80 -5.97
N LEU A 78 9.10 -9.78 -5.61
CA LEU A 78 9.56 -8.76 -6.56
C LEU A 78 10.35 -9.41 -7.72
N PRO A 79 10.23 -8.94 -8.98
CA PRO A 79 10.89 -9.58 -10.14
C PRO A 79 12.41 -9.46 -10.06
N GLU A 80 13.14 -10.53 -10.38
CA GLU A 80 14.61 -10.57 -10.31
C GLU A 80 15.29 -9.53 -11.22
N GLY A 81 14.73 -9.29 -12.42
CA GLY A 81 15.19 -8.28 -13.37
C GLY A 81 14.35 -7.01 -13.35
N MET A 82 15.00 -5.85 -13.53
CA MET A 82 14.36 -4.52 -13.61
C MET A 82 13.51 -4.15 -12.38
N CYS A 83 13.95 -4.53 -11.17
CA CYS A 83 13.29 -4.09 -9.95
C CYS A 83 13.61 -2.62 -9.61
N ARG A 84 12.57 -1.79 -9.54
CA ARG A 84 12.64 -0.39 -9.11
C ARG A 84 11.65 -0.14 -7.99
N ILE A 85 12.12 0.52 -6.94
CA ILE A 85 11.29 0.93 -5.80
C ILE A 85 11.25 2.45 -5.80
N TYR A 86 10.04 2.99 -5.73
CA TYR A 86 9.80 4.44 -5.65
C TYR A 86 9.28 4.75 -4.25
N SER A 87 10.08 5.47 -3.45
CA SER A 87 9.75 5.87 -2.09
C SER A 87 9.43 7.37 -2.07
N LEU A 88 8.23 7.73 -1.65
CA LEU A 88 7.69 9.09 -1.75
C LEU A 88 7.39 9.64 -0.36
N GLY A 89 7.84 10.85 -0.06
CA GLY A 89 7.58 11.52 1.23
C GLY A 89 8.40 10.94 2.38
N LEU A 90 9.72 10.89 2.20
CA LEU A 90 10.69 10.31 3.14
C LEU A 90 10.67 10.99 4.51
N SER A 91 10.50 12.32 4.57
CA SER A 91 10.61 13.12 5.79
C SER A 91 11.88 12.82 6.60
N HIS A 92 13.00 12.59 5.90
CA HIS A 92 14.29 12.13 6.44
C HIS A 92 14.29 10.74 7.11
N GLN A 93 13.19 10.00 7.09
CA GLN A 93 13.10 8.62 7.55
C GLN A 93 13.29 7.67 6.36
N ILE A 94 14.26 6.77 6.47
CA ILE A 94 14.68 5.87 5.38
C ILE A 94 14.73 4.40 5.82
N THR A 95 14.08 4.08 6.95
CA THR A 95 14.08 2.74 7.55
C THR A 95 13.40 1.74 6.64
N PHE A 96 12.30 2.14 5.99
CA PHE A 96 11.66 1.37 4.94
C PHE A 96 12.61 1.08 3.77
N ASP A 97 13.27 2.11 3.22
CA ASP A 97 14.16 2.01 2.07
C ASP A 97 15.34 1.06 2.34
N GLN A 98 15.95 1.17 3.51
CA GLN A 98 17.05 0.28 3.93
C GLN A 98 16.60 -1.16 4.04
N GLU A 99 15.49 -1.41 4.74
CA GLU A 99 15.05 -2.77 4.99
C GLU A 99 14.50 -3.44 3.72
N ILE A 100 13.79 -2.70 2.86
CA ILE A 100 13.33 -3.27 1.58
C ILE A 100 14.50 -3.55 0.63
N TYR A 101 15.56 -2.74 0.66
CA TYR A 101 16.79 -3.02 -0.07
C TYR A 101 17.41 -4.35 0.40
N ASP A 102 17.52 -4.56 1.71
CA ASP A 102 18.12 -5.76 2.28
C ASP A 102 17.26 -7.01 2.04
N ILE A 103 15.95 -6.95 2.30
CA ILE A 103 15.02 -8.09 2.12
C ILE A 103 14.94 -8.51 0.65
N THR A 104 15.10 -7.57 -0.28
CA THR A 104 15.14 -7.90 -1.72
C THR A 104 16.49 -8.44 -2.17
N GLY A 105 17.45 -8.64 -1.28
CA GLY A 105 18.79 -9.11 -1.64
C GLY A 105 19.58 -8.06 -2.43
N LYS A 106 19.32 -6.77 -2.16
CA LYS A 106 20.06 -5.62 -2.70
C LYS A 106 20.00 -5.48 -4.22
N ARG A 107 19.00 -6.11 -4.85
CA ARG A 107 18.84 -6.15 -6.31
C ARG A 107 17.94 -5.04 -6.87
N CYS A 108 17.11 -4.45 -6.03
CA CYS A 108 16.19 -3.39 -6.44
C CYS A 108 16.88 -2.03 -6.38
N ARG A 109 16.69 -1.22 -7.42
CA ARG A 109 17.14 0.17 -7.42
C ARG A 109 16.10 1.05 -6.73
N ILE A 110 16.51 1.79 -5.71
CA ILE A 110 15.61 2.65 -4.94
C ILE A 110 15.70 4.10 -5.43
N HIS A 111 14.54 4.70 -5.65
CA HIS A 111 14.37 6.10 -6.04
C HIS A 111 13.54 6.81 -4.97
N GLY A 112 14.19 7.65 -4.17
CA GLY A 112 13.57 8.43 -3.11
C GLY A 112 13.22 9.84 -3.57
N TYR A 113 12.02 10.29 -3.22
CA TYR A 113 11.54 11.64 -3.53
C TYR A 113 10.96 12.31 -2.29
N ASP A 114 11.39 13.54 -2.04
CA ASP A 114 10.85 14.36 -0.95
C ASP A 114 10.66 15.81 -1.37
N VAL A 115 9.74 16.51 -0.71
CA VAL A 115 9.51 17.95 -0.94
C VAL A 115 10.61 18.80 -0.31
N HIS A 116 11.31 18.28 0.68
CA HIS A 116 12.39 18.93 1.40
C HIS A 116 13.76 18.37 0.95
N PRO A 117 14.81 19.22 0.89
CA PRO A 117 16.16 18.74 0.61
C PRO A 117 16.63 17.71 1.65
N PRO A 118 17.15 16.55 1.24
CA PRO A 118 17.61 15.52 2.18
C PRO A 118 18.86 15.97 2.93
N SER A 119 19.00 15.54 4.18
CA SER A 119 20.21 15.76 4.97
C SER A 119 21.41 15.02 4.37
N LEU A 120 22.63 15.43 4.73
CA LEU A 120 23.86 14.76 4.27
C LEU A 120 23.89 13.28 4.67
N ALA A 121 23.36 12.93 5.85
CA ALA A 121 23.28 11.55 6.31
C ALA A 121 22.38 10.70 5.41
N VAL A 122 21.20 11.23 5.05
CA VAL A 122 20.25 10.56 4.15
C VAL A 122 20.83 10.38 2.74
N LYS A 123 21.53 11.40 2.22
CA LYS A 123 22.24 11.32 0.94
C LYS A 123 23.26 10.18 0.92
N LYS A 124 24.15 10.14 1.92
CA LYS A 124 25.17 9.08 2.06
C LYS A 124 24.55 7.69 2.20
N ALA A 125 23.44 7.58 2.93
CA ALA A 125 22.74 6.31 3.08
C ALA A 125 22.18 5.82 1.73
N TYR A 126 21.55 6.67 0.92
CA TYR A 126 21.07 6.29 -0.41
C TYR A 126 22.20 5.93 -1.37
N GLU A 127 23.31 6.68 -1.34
CA GLU A 127 24.51 6.34 -2.13
C GLU A 127 25.02 4.93 -1.79
N SER A 128 25.03 4.56 -0.50
CA SER A 128 25.43 3.21 -0.06
C SER A 128 24.49 2.08 -0.50
N MET A 129 23.24 2.40 -0.82
CA MET A 129 22.22 1.46 -1.30
C MET A 129 22.07 1.48 -2.83
N ASN A 130 22.99 2.11 -3.56
CA ASN A 130 22.87 2.34 -5.01
C ASN A 130 21.53 3.02 -5.40
N GLY A 131 21.01 3.82 -4.47
CA GLY A 131 19.76 4.55 -4.61
C GLY A 131 19.98 5.97 -5.13
N THR A 132 18.90 6.61 -5.55
CA THR A 132 18.91 8.03 -5.95
C THR A 132 17.93 8.83 -5.10
N LEU A 133 18.28 10.08 -4.80
CA LEU A 133 17.42 11.02 -4.11
C LEU A 133 17.19 12.27 -4.95
N GLU A 134 15.94 12.68 -5.07
CA GLU A 134 15.57 13.90 -5.74
C GLU A 134 14.57 14.71 -4.90
N THR A 135 14.74 16.03 -4.87
CA THR A 135 13.74 16.91 -4.28
C THR A 135 12.65 17.17 -5.31
N LYS A 136 11.46 16.63 -5.09
CA LYS A 136 10.30 16.80 -5.98
C LYS A 136 9.03 17.08 -5.20
N PHE A 137 8.29 18.06 -5.70
CA PHE A 137 6.94 18.33 -5.26
C PHE A 137 5.96 17.50 -6.09
N ILE A 138 5.19 16.62 -5.44
CA ILE A 138 4.07 15.96 -6.09
C ILE A 138 2.93 16.99 -6.17
N SER A 139 2.74 17.56 -7.36
CA SER A 139 1.75 18.64 -7.58
C SER A 139 0.34 18.22 -7.17
N ARG A 140 -0.35 19.12 -6.45
CA ARG A 140 -1.80 19.05 -6.17
C ARG A 140 -2.66 19.67 -7.27
N SER A 141 -2.07 20.10 -8.39
CA SER A 141 -2.81 20.77 -9.46
C SER A 141 -3.82 19.82 -10.11
N LYS A 142 -5.11 20.13 -9.89
CA LYS A 142 -6.28 19.61 -10.60
C LYS A 142 -5.96 19.42 -12.09
N GLY A 143 -6.00 18.18 -12.58
CA GLY A 143 -5.85 17.87 -14.02
C GLY A 143 -4.86 16.76 -14.35
N ASN A 144 -4.01 16.33 -13.41
CA ASN A 144 -3.23 15.12 -13.63
C ASN A 144 -4.04 13.91 -13.15
N ARG A 145 -4.56 13.16 -14.12
CA ARG A 145 -5.01 11.77 -14.01
C ARG A 145 -3.90 10.83 -13.48
N ILE A 146 -2.90 11.31 -12.75
CA ILE A 146 -1.89 10.48 -12.08
C ILE A 146 -2.50 9.81 -10.83
N LEU A 147 -3.53 10.37 -10.19
CA LEU A 147 -4.36 9.59 -9.25
C LEU A 147 -5.50 8.87 -9.97
N GLY A 148 -6.14 9.49 -10.98
CA GLY A 148 -7.22 8.85 -11.74
C GLY A 148 -6.81 7.61 -12.55
N CYS A 149 -5.75 7.66 -13.35
CA CYS A 149 -5.21 6.52 -14.12
C CYS A 149 -4.42 5.54 -13.26
N PHE A 150 -3.70 5.98 -12.21
CA PHE A 150 -3.07 5.01 -11.31
C PHE A 150 -4.14 4.29 -10.48
N MET A 151 -5.20 4.93 -10.00
CA MET A 151 -6.24 4.19 -9.28
C MET A 151 -6.99 3.18 -10.16
N LEU A 152 -7.13 3.41 -11.47
CA LEU A 152 -7.76 2.40 -12.34
C LEU A 152 -7.04 1.04 -12.32
N ASP A 153 -5.71 1.04 -12.29
CA ASP A 153 -4.89 -0.17 -12.34
C ASP A 153 -4.25 -0.53 -11.00
N TYR A 154 -4.57 0.20 -9.94
CA TYR A 154 -4.10 -0.07 -8.60
C TYR A 154 -5.28 -0.33 -7.66
N ALA A 155 -5.08 -1.20 -6.69
CA ALA A 155 -6.09 -1.51 -5.70
C ALA A 155 -5.51 -1.43 -4.29
N LEU A 156 -6.31 -0.91 -3.35
CA LEU A 156 -5.89 -0.75 -1.96
C LEU A 156 -5.74 -2.13 -1.30
N PHE A 157 -4.58 -2.42 -0.70
CA PHE A 157 -4.39 -3.67 0.07
C PHE A 157 -4.14 -3.42 1.57
N SER A 158 -3.74 -2.21 1.96
CA SER A 158 -3.53 -1.84 3.36
C SER A 158 -3.61 -0.33 3.55
N TYR A 159 -4.01 0.11 4.73
CA TYR A 159 -3.85 1.50 5.16
C TYR A 159 -3.52 1.56 6.66
N GLU A 160 -2.74 2.56 7.06
CA GLU A 160 -2.34 2.79 8.45
C GLU A 160 -2.56 4.26 8.83
N ILE A 161 -3.40 4.49 9.83
CA ILE A 161 -3.63 5.83 10.37
C ILE A 161 -2.36 6.26 11.11
N ASN A 162 -1.85 7.45 10.80
CA ASN A 162 -0.66 7.96 11.45
C ASN A 162 -0.97 8.22 12.94
N PRO A 163 -0.25 7.56 13.87
CA PRO A 163 -0.54 7.69 15.30
C PRO A 163 -0.29 9.10 15.85
N ALA A 164 0.55 9.90 15.19
CA ALA A 164 0.82 11.29 15.59
C ALA A 164 -0.27 12.26 15.12
N ALA A 165 -1.06 11.92 14.10
CA ALA A 165 -2.14 12.79 13.62
C ALA A 165 -3.22 12.03 12.84
N ILE A 166 -4.48 12.11 13.30
CA ILE A 166 -5.65 11.50 12.62
C ILE A 166 -5.93 12.04 11.21
N ARG A 167 -5.27 13.12 10.79
CA ARG A 167 -5.36 13.63 9.41
C ARG A 167 -4.35 12.97 8.46
N GLY A 168 -3.40 12.21 9.01
CA GLY A 168 -2.40 11.47 8.27
C GLY A 168 -2.81 10.01 8.17
N CYS A 169 -2.74 9.46 6.96
CA CYS A 169 -2.94 8.04 6.71
C CYS A 169 -1.98 7.62 5.59
N GLU A 170 -1.38 6.47 5.77
CA GLU A 170 -0.50 5.85 4.79
C GLU A 170 -1.30 4.80 4.05
N TYR A 171 -1.43 4.94 2.73
CA TYR A 171 -2.17 4.02 1.89
C TYR A 171 -1.21 3.19 1.06
N CYS A 172 -1.44 1.88 1.00
CA CYS A 172 -0.62 0.95 0.24
C CYS A 172 -1.46 0.31 -0.87
N PHE A 173 -1.03 0.52 -2.11
CA PHE A 173 -1.71 0.04 -3.30
C PHE A 173 -0.87 -0.98 -4.05
N ILE A 174 -1.54 -1.93 -4.71
CA ILE A 174 -0.91 -2.93 -5.58
C ILE A 174 -1.45 -2.77 -7.00
N HIS A 175 -0.55 -2.79 -7.98
CA HIS A 175 -0.96 -2.81 -9.39
C HIS A 175 -1.64 -4.15 -9.71
N VAL A 176 -2.73 -4.14 -10.48
CA VAL A 176 -3.53 -5.34 -10.81
C VAL A 176 -2.68 -6.46 -11.43
N ASP A 177 -1.77 -6.11 -12.34
CA ASP A 177 -0.82 -7.05 -12.98
C ASP A 177 0.17 -7.71 -12.00
N CYS A 178 0.38 -7.15 -10.82
CA CYS A 178 1.25 -7.72 -9.79
C CYS A 178 0.53 -8.74 -8.90
N MET A 179 -0.80 -8.75 -8.88
CA MET A 179 -1.58 -9.56 -7.94
C MET A 179 -1.28 -11.05 -8.07
N GLN A 180 -1.27 -11.59 -9.30
CA GLN A 180 -1.00 -13.01 -9.52
C GLN A 180 0.38 -13.41 -8.98
N ARG A 181 1.41 -12.62 -9.28
CA ARG A 181 2.78 -12.87 -8.80
C ARG A 181 2.85 -12.85 -7.27
N TYR A 182 2.10 -11.95 -6.63
CA TYR A 182 2.17 -11.76 -5.19
C TYR A 182 1.21 -12.70 -4.43
N GLY A 183 0.41 -13.49 -5.16
CA GLY A 183 -0.67 -14.32 -4.61
C GLY A 183 -1.84 -13.49 -4.08
N ALA A 184 -1.91 -12.21 -4.43
CA ALA A 184 -2.94 -11.31 -3.96
C ALA A 184 -4.27 -11.60 -4.68
N VAL A 185 -5.37 -11.41 -3.96
CA VAL A 185 -6.70 -11.74 -4.41
C VAL A 185 -7.56 -10.49 -4.36
N GLU A 186 -8.10 -10.08 -5.51
CA GLU A 186 -9.11 -9.01 -5.55
C GLU A 186 -10.35 -9.43 -4.73
N LEU A 187 -10.78 -8.53 -3.85
CA LEU A 187 -12.02 -8.61 -3.09
C LEU A 187 -13.12 -7.87 -3.83
N LYS A 188 -12.94 -6.55 -4.02
CA LYS A 188 -13.82 -5.66 -4.78
C LYS A 188 -13.16 -4.29 -4.94
N ARG A 189 -12.98 -3.81 -6.18
CA ARG A 189 -12.47 -2.47 -6.49
C ARG A 189 -13.55 -1.40 -6.51
N TYR A 190 -13.97 -0.94 -5.33
CA TYR A 190 -15.05 0.05 -5.20
C TYR A 190 -14.56 1.50 -5.21
N LEU A 191 -13.27 1.77 -4.94
CA LEU A 191 -12.71 3.12 -4.96
C LEU A 191 -12.73 3.72 -6.38
N ASN A 192 -12.71 2.87 -7.40
CA ASN A 192 -12.85 3.26 -8.81
C ASN A 192 -14.27 3.72 -9.20
N LEU A 193 -15.24 3.57 -8.30
CA LEU A 193 -16.63 3.99 -8.51
C LEU A 193 -16.93 5.34 -7.84
N ILE A 194 -15.94 5.97 -7.21
CA ILE A 194 -16.09 7.24 -6.50
C ILE A 194 -15.66 8.36 -7.43
N ASP A 195 -16.58 9.27 -7.74
CA ASP A 195 -16.27 10.54 -8.38
C ASP A 195 -15.85 11.54 -7.30
N LEU A 196 -14.53 11.76 -7.16
CA LEU A 196 -13.92 12.73 -6.24
C LEU A 196 -13.72 14.11 -6.88
#